data_AF-A0A4Y9YEV2-F1
#
_entry.id   AF-A0A4Y9YEV2-F1
#
_cell.length_a   1.000
_cell.length_b   1.000
_cell.length_c   1.000
_cell.angle_alpha   90.00
_cell.angle_beta   90.00
_cell.angle_gamma   90.00
#
_symmetry.space_group_name_H-M   'P 1'
#
loop_
_entity.id
_entity.type
_entity.pdbx_description
1 polymer ?
#
loop_
_entity_poly.entity_id
_entity_poly.type
_entity_poly.pdbx_seq_one_letter_code
_entity_poly.pdbx_strand_id
1 'polypeptide(L)'
;MAATEASASIFRPQTDRVRGGLRPHELFWRDRQVWLEKHGYMLRPRYKPDWKPSWVGTKKLIHRCEDSEAIIGLQFMLLHHVAHRDISILNVMMDGAPMYPDMWHPSVSILKRDYSGLAKHYTRTERPPKYYYIDFGLSRKYDPDDGPPREMPIFGGDKSVPEFQDEDYDKPANPFHTDIYYLGSFIREGFLEKYRNMEFIRPLVNDMVQEDPEKRPTIEEAASRS
;
A
#
# COMPACT_ATOMS: atom_id res chain seq x y z
N MET A 1 11.55 53.72 -14.97
CA MET A 1 11.39 53.18 -13.60
C MET A 1 10.05 52.48 -13.53
N ALA A 2 10.06 51.25 -13.00
CA ALA A 2 8.93 50.40 -12.62
C ALA A 2 7.96 49.91 -13.73
N ALA A 3 8.20 48.64 -14.14
CA ALA A 3 7.19 47.71 -14.59
C ALA A 3 6.35 47.19 -13.38
N THR A 4 5.39 46.29 -13.67
CA THR A 4 4.53 45.48 -12.78
C THR A 4 3.14 46.10 -12.51
N GLU A 5 2.03 45.38 -12.56
CA GLU A 5 1.80 43.94 -12.61
C GLU A 5 0.40 43.67 -13.18
N ALA A 6 0.33 42.72 -14.11
CA ALA A 6 -0.93 42.24 -14.64
C ALA A 6 -1.74 41.60 -13.51
N SER A 7 -3.01 41.99 -13.44
CA SER A 7 -4.07 41.36 -12.65
C SER A 7 -3.99 39.83 -12.78
N ALA A 8 -3.36 39.18 -11.81
CA ALA A 8 -3.43 37.75 -11.63
C ALA A 8 -4.86 37.42 -11.24
N SER A 9 -5.64 36.99 -12.24
CA SER A 9 -6.91 36.29 -12.06
C SER A 9 -6.69 35.20 -11.01
N ILE A 10 -7.17 35.44 -9.79
CA ILE A 10 -7.21 34.46 -8.70
C ILE A 10 -8.04 33.29 -9.23
N PHE A 11 -7.35 32.24 -9.66
CA PHE A 11 -7.93 30.96 -9.98
C PHE A 11 -8.58 30.46 -8.69
N ARG A 12 -9.89 30.63 -8.57
CA ARG A 12 -10.66 30.02 -7.49
C ARG A 12 -10.45 28.51 -7.63
N PRO A 13 -9.91 27.81 -6.61
CA PRO A 13 -9.80 26.36 -6.72
C PRO A 13 -11.22 25.80 -6.72
N GLN A 14 -11.60 25.20 -7.85
CA GLN A 14 -12.79 24.38 -7.98
C GLN A 14 -12.68 23.28 -6.91
N THR A 15 -13.44 23.42 -5.82
CA THR A 15 -13.56 22.43 -4.75
C THR A 15 -14.50 21.30 -5.15
N ASP A 16 -14.33 20.77 -6.35
CA ASP A 16 -15.01 19.55 -6.74
C ASP A 16 -14.19 18.39 -6.16
N ARG A 17 -14.66 17.86 -5.02
CA ARG A 17 -14.08 16.69 -4.35
C ARG A 17 -14.21 15.46 -5.25
N VAL A 18 -13.28 15.31 -6.20
CA VAL A 18 -13.13 14.09 -6.99
C VAL A 18 -12.55 13.00 -6.08
N ARG A 19 -13.17 11.82 -6.06
CA ARG A 19 -12.66 10.66 -5.31
C ARG A 19 -11.24 10.33 -5.77
N GLY A 20 -10.28 10.45 -4.85
CA GLY A 20 -8.85 10.26 -5.13
C GLY A 20 -8.14 11.48 -5.77
N GLY A 21 -8.75 12.67 -5.74
CA GLY A 21 -8.09 13.93 -6.11
C GLY A 21 -7.06 14.40 -5.07
N LEU A 22 -6.30 15.44 -5.43
CA LEU A 22 -5.29 16.02 -4.55
C LEU A 22 -5.93 16.62 -3.29
N ARG A 23 -5.41 16.25 -2.12
CA ARG A 23 -5.80 16.82 -0.83
C ARG A 23 -5.25 18.24 -0.70
N PRO A 24 -5.82 19.08 0.19
CA PRO A 24 -5.40 20.48 0.35
C PRO A 24 -3.88 20.67 0.58
N HIS A 25 -3.24 19.75 1.31
CA HIS A 25 -1.79 19.80 1.55
C HIS A 25 -0.94 19.33 0.36
N GLU A 26 -1.52 18.57 -0.58
CA GLU A 26 -0.84 18.12 -1.80
C GLU A 26 -0.81 19.21 -2.88
N LEU A 27 -1.75 20.18 -2.83
CA LEU A 27 -1.79 21.33 -3.74
C LEU A 27 -0.51 22.17 -3.62
N PHE A 28 0.04 22.29 -2.41
CA PHE A 28 1.31 22.97 -2.15
C PHE A 28 2.47 22.43 -3.01
N TRP A 29 2.53 21.09 -3.14
CA TRP A 29 3.57 20.39 -3.89
C TRP A 29 3.31 20.42 -5.39
N ARG A 30 2.04 20.32 -5.80
CA ARG A 30 1.64 20.51 -7.20
C ARG A 30 2.06 21.88 -7.72
N ASP A 31 1.74 22.92 -6.97
CA ASP A 31 1.98 24.31 -7.37
C ASP A 31 3.48 24.64 -7.45
N ARG A 32 4.32 23.84 -6.79
CA ARG A 32 5.79 23.99 -6.77
C ARG A 32 6.51 23.09 -7.75
N GLN A 33 5.85 22.13 -8.38
CA GLN A 33 6.51 21.17 -9.26
C GLN A 33 7.26 21.86 -10.41
N VAL A 34 6.67 22.86 -11.07
CA VAL A 34 7.30 23.58 -12.19
C VAL A 34 8.56 24.32 -11.72
N TRP A 35 8.50 24.90 -10.52
CA TRP A 35 9.64 25.58 -9.92
C TRP A 35 10.74 24.57 -9.56
N LEU A 36 10.38 23.42 -8.98
CA LEU A 36 11.31 22.36 -8.62
C LEU A 36 11.99 21.74 -9.84
N GLU A 37 11.24 21.50 -10.92
CA GLU A 37 11.75 20.97 -12.19
C GLU A 37 12.79 21.90 -12.81
N LYS A 38 12.54 23.22 -12.77
CA LYS A 38 13.51 24.24 -13.22
C LYS A 38 14.82 24.21 -12.43
N HIS A 39 14.81 23.71 -11.20
CA HIS A 39 15.99 23.56 -10.34
C HIS A 39 16.53 22.12 -10.29
N GLY A 40 16.09 21.25 -11.21
CA GLY A 40 16.59 19.88 -11.36
C GLY A 40 15.91 18.85 -10.45
N TYR A 41 14.86 19.21 -9.72
CA TYR A 41 14.11 18.31 -8.85
C TYR A 41 12.80 17.87 -9.53
N MET A 42 12.66 16.59 -9.81
CA MET A 42 11.44 16.03 -10.41
C MET A 42 10.59 15.36 -9.33
N LEU A 43 9.41 15.94 -9.05
CA LEU A 43 8.41 15.32 -8.18
C LEU A 43 7.63 14.21 -8.91
N ARG A 44 6.97 13.33 -8.14
CA ARG A 44 6.10 12.27 -8.67
C ARG A 44 5.09 12.86 -9.69
N PRO A 45 4.72 12.11 -10.76
CA PRO A 45 3.77 12.57 -11.76
C PRO A 45 2.45 13.12 -11.21
N ARG A 46 1.99 12.62 -10.05
CA ARG A 46 0.83 13.09 -9.28
C ARG A 46 0.84 14.58 -8.95
N TYR A 47 2.03 15.17 -8.82
CA TYR A 47 2.21 16.58 -8.49
C TYR A 47 2.48 17.46 -9.71
N LYS A 48 2.31 16.97 -10.94
CA LYS A 48 2.40 17.84 -12.12
C LYS A 48 1.14 18.71 -12.25
N PRO A 49 1.24 19.99 -12.66
CA PRO A 49 0.09 20.90 -12.73
C PRO A 49 -1.02 20.44 -13.69
N ASP A 50 -0.64 19.70 -14.73
CA ASP A 50 -1.50 19.11 -15.75
C ASP A 50 -1.88 17.65 -15.44
N TRP A 51 -1.49 17.14 -14.27
CA TRP A 51 -1.82 15.78 -13.86
C TRP A 51 -3.33 15.61 -13.70
N LYS A 52 -3.86 14.64 -14.44
CA LYS A 52 -5.22 14.12 -14.25
C LYS A 52 -5.12 12.71 -13.69
N PRO A 53 -5.99 12.33 -12.74
CA PRO A 53 -5.98 10.97 -12.24
C PRO A 53 -6.21 9.99 -13.39
N SER A 54 -5.38 8.96 -13.49
CA SER A 54 -5.33 8.05 -14.66
C SER A 54 -6.62 7.23 -14.88
N TRP A 55 -7.54 7.26 -13.92
CA TRP A 55 -8.88 6.67 -13.95
C TRP A 55 -9.99 7.62 -14.42
N VAL A 56 -9.75 8.94 -14.47
CA VAL A 56 -10.77 9.91 -14.90
C VAL A 56 -10.92 9.87 -16.42
N GLY A 57 -12.12 9.52 -16.90
CA GLY A 57 -12.41 9.36 -18.33
C GLY A 57 -11.95 8.02 -18.92
N THR A 58 -11.46 7.09 -18.09
CA THR A 58 -11.11 5.72 -18.49
C THR A 58 -11.91 4.70 -17.67
N LYS A 59 -12.04 3.44 -18.13
CA LYS A 59 -12.62 2.35 -17.32
C LYS A 59 -11.64 1.80 -16.25
N LYS A 60 -10.53 2.48 -15.96
CA LYS A 60 -9.51 2.00 -15.01
C LYS A 60 -9.92 2.34 -13.59
N LEU A 61 -9.75 1.43 -12.63
CA LEU A 61 -10.11 1.71 -11.22
C LEU A 61 -8.88 2.09 -10.38
N ILE A 62 -9.11 2.91 -9.34
CA ILE A 62 -8.14 3.63 -8.51
C ILE A 62 -7.02 2.74 -7.90
N HIS A 63 -7.31 1.49 -7.57
CA HIS A 63 -6.39 0.46 -7.04
C HIS A 63 -5.17 0.11 -7.92
N ARG A 64 -5.05 0.62 -9.16
CA ARG A 64 -4.03 0.20 -10.14
C ARG A 64 -2.77 1.08 -10.22
N CYS A 65 -2.44 1.83 -9.17
CA CYS A 65 -1.18 2.58 -9.08
C CYS A 65 -0.16 1.86 -8.18
N GLU A 66 1.11 2.23 -8.32
CA GLU A 66 2.29 1.77 -7.56
C GLU A 66 2.15 1.91 -6.02
N ASP A 67 1.07 2.57 -5.60
CA ASP A 67 0.56 2.88 -4.27
C ASP A 67 -0.30 1.68 -3.76
N SER A 68 0.35 0.52 -3.56
CA SER A 68 -0.09 -0.75 -2.93
C SER A 68 -1.60 -1.06 -2.69
N GLU A 69 -2.14 -2.05 -3.42
CA GLU A 69 -3.48 -2.65 -3.16
C GLU A 69 -3.59 -3.37 -1.80
N ALA A 70 -2.50 -3.91 -1.28
CA ALA A 70 -2.50 -4.62 0.00
C ALA A 70 -2.81 -3.67 1.18
N ILE A 71 -2.25 -2.46 1.20
CA ILE A 71 -2.57 -1.44 2.22
C ILE A 71 -4.04 -1.03 2.14
N ILE A 72 -4.58 -0.88 0.92
CA ILE A 72 -6.00 -0.55 0.71
C ILE A 72 -6.90 -1.69 1.19
N GLY A 73 -6.53 -2.94 0.90
CA GLY A 73 -7.28 -4.11 1.37
C GLY A 73 -7.29 -4.23 2.90
N LEU A 74 -6.15 -3.96 3.56
CA LEU A 74 -6.07 -3.94 5.01
C LEU A 74 -6.86 -2.76 5.59
N GLN A 75 -6.76 -1.57 5.00
CA GLN A 75 -7.56 -0.41 5.38
C GLN A 75 -9.05 -0.73 5.36
N PHE A 76 -9.52 -1.40 4.31
CA PHE A 76 -10.92 -1.83 4.24
C PHE A 76 -11.30 -2.76 5.40
N MET A 77 -10.47 -3.77 5.71
CA MET A 77 -10.74 -4.70 6.81
C MET A 77 -10.80 -3.98 8.16
N LEU A 78 -9.79 -3.16 8.46
CA LEU A 78 -9.70 -2.45 9.74
C LEU A 78 -10.82 -1.41 9.92
N LEU A 79 -11.20 -0.67 8.87
CA LEU A 79 -12.36 0.23 8.90
C LEU A 79 -13.68 -0.49 9.14
N HIS A 80 -13.78 -1.76 8.75
CA HIS A 80 -14.92 -2.63 9.02
C HIS A 80 -14.77 -3.43 10.33
N HIS A 81 -13.79 -3.09 11.16
CA HIS A 81 -13.48 -3.72 12.45
C HIS A 81 -13.17 -5.21 12.31
N VAL A 82 -12.51 -5.58 11.21
CA VAL A 82 -12.03 -6.94 10.95
C VAL A 82 -10.51 -6.94 11.02
N ALA A 83 -9.95 -7.80 11.88
CA ALA A 83 -8.53 -8.11 11.88
C ALA A 83 -8.30 -9.44 11.15
N HIS A 84 -7.31 -9.48 10.27
CA HIS A 84 -6.90 -10.68 9.54
C HIS A 84 -6.14 -11.65 10.44
N ARG A 85 -5.22 -11.14 11.27
CA ARG A 85 -4.40 -11.84 12.28
C ARG A 85 -3.40 -12.86 11.74
N ASP A 86 -3.19 -12.92 10.44
CA ASP A 86 -2.26 -13.87 9.81
C ASP A 86 -1.78 -13.39 8.43
N ILE A 87 -1.51 -12.09 8.31
CA ILE A 87 -1.01 -11.54 7.05
C ILE A 87 0.44 -12.00 6.86
N SER A 88 0.69 -12.76 5.80
CA SER A 88 2.02 -13.25 5.46
C SER A 88 2.16 -13.42 3.95
N ILE A 89 3.37 -13.68 3.47
CA ILE A 89 3.61 -13.94 2.04
C ILE A 89 2.79 -15.11 1.49
N LEU A 90 2.39 -16.05 2.34
CA LEU A 90 1.58 -17.21 1.95
C LEU A 90 0.08 -16.87 1.86
N ASN A 91 -0.37 -15.87 2.62
CA ASN A 91 -1.77 -15.47 2.73
C ASN A 91 -2.10 -14.20 1.91
N VAL A 92 -1.14 -13.67 1.16
CA VAL A 92 -1.34 -12.60 0.18
C VAL A 92 -1.09 -13.13 -1.22
N MET A 93 -2.17 -13.42 -1.94
CA MET A 93 -2.13 -13.94 -3.30
C MET A 93 -2.09 -12.81 -4.33
N MET A 94 -1.49 -13.10 -5.49
CA MET A 94 -1.39 -12.18 -6.62
C MET A 94 -2.06 -12.79 -7.85
N ASP A 95 -3.00 -12.08 -8.47
CA ASP A 95 -3.54 -12.44 -9.79
C ASP A 95 -2.50 -12.14 -10.87
N GLY A 96 -1.84 -13.20 -11.35
CA GLY A 96 -0.85 -13.13 -12.41
C GLY A 96 -1.42 -13.13 -13.82
N ALA A 97 -2.74 -13.26 -14.02
CA ALA A 97 -3.34 -13.28 -15.36
C ALA A 97 -3.00 -12.04 -16.21
N PRO A 98 -2.94 -10.81 -15.66
CA PRO A 98 -2.45 -9.67 -16.41
C PRO A 98 -1.01 -9.86 -16.90
N MET A 99 -0.13 -10.38 -16.04
CA MET A 99 1.31 -10.52 -16.30
C MET A 99 1.64 -11.68 -17.24
N TYR A 100 0.83 -12.75 -17.27
CA TYR A 100 1.07 -13.95 -18.05
C TYR A 100 -0.12 -14.20 -19.00
N PRO A 101 -0.07 -13.69 -20.25
CA PRO A 101 -1.17 -13.85 -21.21
C PRO A 101 -1.53 -15.31 -21.46
N ASP A 102 -0.52 -16.17 -21.51
CA ASP A 102 -0.65 -17.60 -21.81
C ASP A 102 -0.52 -18.47 -20.55
N MET A 103 -0.59 -17.83 -19.36
CA MET A 103 -0.32 -18.44 -18.05
C MET A 103 1.08 -19.07 -17.95
N TRP A 104 1.32 -19.78 -16.85
CA TRP A 104 2.58 -20.50 -16.57
C TRP A 104 2.29 -21.93 -16.11
N HIS A 105 3.33 -22.76 -16.07
CA HIS A 105 3.26 -24.09 -15.49
C HIS A 105 3.03 -24.01 -13.97
N PRO A 106 2.04 -24.70 -13.40
CA PRO A 106 1.63 -24.53 -12.01
C PRO A 106 2.75 -24.80 -10.99
N SER A 107 3.71 -25.66 -11.30
CA SER A 107 4.86 -25.96 -10.43
C SER A 107 6.15 -25.22 -10.80
N VAL A 108 6.24 -24.65 -12.01
CA VAL A 108 7.48 -24.03 -12.53
C VAL A 108 7.12 -22.76 -13.28
N SER A 109 7.00 -21.65 -12.55
CA SER A 109 6.41 -20.40 -13.06
C SER A 109 7.16 -19.70 -14.20
N ILE A 110 8.39 -20.14 -14.50
CA ILE A 110 9.18 -19.64 -15.63
C ILE A 110 8.85 -20.34 -16.96
N LEU A 111 8.14 -21.48 -16.94
CA LEU A 111 7.83 -22.29 -18.12
C LEU A 111 6.36 -22.21 -18.53
N LYS A 112 6.11 -22.48 -19.81
CA LYS A 112 4.77 -22.77 -20.33
C LYS A 112 4.21 -24.05 -19.71
N ARG A 113 2.88 -24.16 -19.67
CA ARG A 113 2.16 -25.31 -19.11
C ARG A 113 2.55 -26.66 -19.72
N ASP A 114 3.00 -26.68 -20.96
CA ASP A 114 3.41 -27.88 -21.69
C ASP A 114 4.92 -28.13 -21.68
N TYR A 115 5.69 -27.35 -20.89
CA TYR A 115 7.16 -27.38 -20.86
C TYR A 115 7.85 -27.05 -22.20
N SER A 116 7.12 -26.60 -23.22
CA SER A 116 7.68 -26.34 -24.56
C SER A 116 8.66 -25.17 -24.62
N GLY A 117 8.74 -24.38 -23.55
CA GLY A 117 9.70 -23.29 -23.41
C GLY A 117 9.33 -22.31 -22.30
N LEU A 118 10.03 -21.17 -22.28
CA LEU A 118 9.78 -20.11 -21.32
C LEU A 118 8.38 -19.50 -21.50
N ALA A 119 7.68 -19.26 -20.39
CA ALA A 119 6.42 -18.53 -20.39
C ALA A 119 6.68 -17.05 -20.70
N LYS A 120 5.89 -16.50 -21.61
CA LYS A 120 5.88 -15.06 -21.86
C LYS A 120 5.29 -14.36 -20.64
N HIS A 121 6.06 -13.46 -20.05
CA HIS A 121 5.65 -12.69 -18.89
C HIS A 121 5.98 -11.22 -19.09
N TYR A 122 5.20 -10.39 -18.39
CA TYR A 122 5.43 -8.95 -18.26
C TYR A 122 5.74 -8.62 -16.81
N THR A 123 6.46 -7.53 -16.59
CA THR A 123 6.74 -7.04 -15.24
C THR A 123 5.48 -6.47 -14.58
N ARG A 124 5.50 -6.34 -13.25
CA ARG A 124 4.39 -5.76 -12.47
C ARG A 124 4.09 -4.30 -12.84
N THR A 125 5.08 -3.57 -13.35
CA THR A 125 4.93 -2.19 -13.83
C THR A 125 4.33 -2.12 -15.23
N GLU A 126 4.68 -3.05 -16.11
CA GLU A 126 4.07 -3.15 -17.45
C GLU A 126 2.62 -3.62 -17.38
N ARG A 127 2.30 -4.55 -16.48
CA ARG A 127 0.96 -5.12 -16.30
C ARG A 127 0.63 -5.30 -14.83
N PRO A 128 0.00 -4.31 -14.18
CA PRO A 128 -0.30 -4.34 -12.76
C PRO A 128 -1.19 -5.54 -12.37
N PRO A 129 -0.73 -6.43 -11.47
CA PRO A 129 -1.53 -7.52 -10.94
C PRO A 129 -2.44 -7.03 -9.80
N LYS A 130 -3.48 -7.79 -9.49
CA LYS A 130 -4.30 -7.57 -8.30
C LYS A 130 -3.81 -8.40 -7.13
N TYR A 131 -3.94 -7.90 -5.90
CA TYR A 131 -3.61 -8.65 -4.68
C TYR A 131 -4.86 -9.01 -3.88
N TYR A 132 -4.83 -10.18 -3.24
CA TYR A 132 -5.94 -10.74 -2.48
C TYR A 132 -5.43 -11.26 -1.14
N TYR A 133 -6.03 -10.80 -0.05
CA TYR A 133 -5.94 -11.49 1.22
C TYR A 133 -6.75 -12.78 1.14
N ILE A 134 -6.14 -13.88 1.56
CA ILE A 134 -6.75 -15.20 1.63
C ILE A 134 -6.51 -15.78 3.03
N ASP A 135 -7.19 -16.90 3.30
CA ASP A 135 -7.11 -17.60 4.58
C ASP A 135 -7.53 -16.72 5.78
N PHE A 136 -8.84 -16.63 5.95
CA PHE A 136 -9.46 -15.92 7.06
C PHE A 136 -9.69 -16.82 8.28
N GLY A 137 -9.00 -17.97 8.36
CA GLY A 137 -9.22 -18.96 9.43
C GLY A 137 -8.94 -18.41 10.83
N LEU A 138 -8.04 -17.43 10.94
CA LEU A 138 -7.69 -16.75 12.19
C LEU A 138 -8.31 -15.36 12.33
N SER A 139 -9.04 -14.90 11.31
CA SER A 139 -9.61 -13.57 11.30
C SER A 139 -10.78 -13.42 12.28
N ARG A 140 -10.96 -12.22 12.81
CA ARG A 140 -12.08 -11.89 13.68
C ARG A 140 -12.66 -10.52 13.36
N LYS A 141 -13.97 -10.41 13.55
CA LYS A 141 -14.71 -9.14 13.54
C LYS A 141 -14.98 -8.73 14.98
N TYR A 142 -14.75 -7.46 15.27
CA TYR A 142 -14.96 -6.86 16.59
C TYR A 142 -16.14 -5.90 16.55
N ASP A 143 -16.87 -5.85 17.67
CA ASP A 143 -17.90 -4.85 17.87
C ASP A 143 -17.24 -3.56 18.40
N PRO A 144 -17.45 -2.40 17.75
CA PRO A 144 -16.93 -1.13 18.27
C PRO A 144 -17.41 -0.80 19.68
N ASP A 145 -18.57 -1.33 20.10
CA ASP A 145 -19.17 -1.06 21.40
C ASP A 145 -18.44 -1.80 22.56
N ASP A 146 -17.67 -2.85 22.26
CA ASP A 146 -16.90 -3.63 23.25
C ASP A 146 -15.59 -2.94 23.68
N GLY A 147 -15.26 -1.79 23.07
CA GLY A 147 -14.00 -1.08 23.28
C GLY A 147 -12.85 -1.61 22.42
N PRO A 148 -11.59 -1.20 22.70
CA PRO A 148 -10.45 -1.60 21.88
C PRO A 148 -10.23 -3.12 21.97
N PRO A 149 -10.13 -3.82 20.82
CA PRO A 149 -10.02 -5.26 20.83
C PRO A 149 -8.70 -5.71 21.45
N ARG A 150 -8.77 -6.80 22.21
CA ARG A 150 -7.64 -7.40 22.91
C ARG A 150 -7.73 -8.90 22.80
N GLU A 151 -6.72 -9.51 22.18
CA GLU A 151 -6.71 -10.92 21.85
C GLU A 151 -5.38 -11.55 22.24
N MET A 152 -5.43 -12.80 22.69
CA MET A 152 -4.20 -13.54 22.99
C MET A 152 -3.41 -13.79 21.69
N PRO A 153 -2.07 -13.79 21.78
CA PRO A 153 -1.19 -14.17 20.68
C PRO A 153 -1.59 -15.50 20.05
N ILE A 154 -1.59 -15.53 18.71
CA ILE A 154 -1.73 -16.77 17.94
C ILE A 154 -0.54 -16.85 16.99
N PHE A 155 0.18 -17.96 17.01
CA PHE A 155 1.27 -18.19 16.07
C PHE A 155 0.71 -18.51 14.68
N GLY A 156 0.67 -17.49 13.83
CA GLY A 156 0.41 -17.60 12.40
C GLY A 156 1.68 -17.90 11.58
N GLY A 157 1.63 -17.52 10.30
CA GLY A 157 2.73 -17.70 9.34
C GLY A 157 3.96 -16.85 9.64
N ASP A 158 3.78 -15.61 10.10
CA ASP A 158 4.86 -14.75 10.58
C ASP A 158 4.97 -14.83 12.11
N LYS A 159 6.16 -15.20 12.59
CA LYS A 159 6.49 -15.44 14.00
C LYS A 159 7.38 -14.35 14.60
N SER A 160 7.65 -13.28 13.85
CA SER A 160 8.55 -12.19 14.25
C SER A 160 7.86 -11.08 15.05
N VAL A 161 6.54 -11.17 15.25
CA VAL A 161 5.74 -10.19 15.99
C VAL A 161 6.30 -10.02 17.41
N PRO A 162 6.74 -8.80 17.79
CA PRO A 162 7.39 -8.54 19.08
C PRO A 162 6.51 -8.83 20.28
N GLU A 163 5.23 -8.44 20.23
CA GLU A 163 4.27 -8.66 21.31
C GLU A 163 3.92 -10.15 21.55
N PHE A 164 4.37 -11.05 20.66
CA PHE A 164 4.10 -12.50 20.77
C PHE A 164 5.33 -13.28 21.27
N GLN A 165 6.41 -12.60 21.66
CA GLN A 165 7.63 -13.24 22.15
C GLN A 165 7.60 -13.46 23.67
N ASP A 166 8.39 -14.44 24.13
CA ASP A 166 8.53 -15.00 25.49
C ASP A 166 7.85 -14.24 26.66
N GLU A 167 8.26 -13.01 26.96
CA GLU A 167 7.80 -12.27 28.16
C GLU A 167 6.37 -11.70 28.06
N ASP A 168 5.85 -11.56 26.84
CA ASP A 168 4.56 -10.94 26.55
C ASP A 168 3.54 -11.91 25.95
N TYR A 169 3.90 -13.18 25.76
CA TYR A 169 3.01 -14.19 25.15
C TYR A 169 1.69 -14.38 25.91
N ASP A 170 1.69 -14.19 27.22
CA ASP A 170 0.49 -14.30 28.07
C ASP A 170 -0.30 -12.97 28.17
N LYS A 171 0.04 -11.95 27.37
CA LYS A 171 -0.62 -10.65 27.37
C LYS A 171 -1.46 -10.47 26.11
N PRO A 172 -2.73 -10.09 26.24
CA PRO A 172 -3.55 -9.82 25.08
C PRO A 172 -3.10 -8.52 24.39
N ALA A 173 -2.99 -8.58 23.06
CA ALA A 173 -2.56 -7.46 22.22
C ALA A 173 -3.70 -6.95 21.34
N ASN A 174 -3.56 -5.73 20.83
CA ASN A 174 -4.50 -5.19 19.86
C ASN A 174 -4.23 -5.79 18.47
N PRO A 175 -5.16 -6.60 17.92
CA PRO A 175 -4.96 -7.32 16.67
C PRO A 175 -4.82 -6.38 15.46
N PHE A 176 -5.32 -5.14 15.53
CA PHE A 176 -5.17 -4.17 14.45
C PHE A 176 -3.73 -3.65 14.32
N HIS A 177 -3.05 -3.40 15.46
CA HIS A 177 -1.63 -3.05 15.46
C HIS A 177 -0.77 -4.22 14.99
N THR A 178 -1.17 -5.45 15.33
CA THR A 178 -0.49 -6.66 14.83
C THR A 178 -0.63 -6.80 13.32
N ASP A 179 -1.80 -6.56 12.73
CA ASP A 179 -1.99 -6.61 11.27
C ASP A 179 -1.14 -5.56 10.51
N ILE A 180 -0.95 -4.38 11.10
CA ILE A 180 -0.05 -3.35 10.54
C ILE A 180 1.40 -3.86 10.53
N TYR A 181 1.84 -4.50 11.62
CA TYR A 181 3.17 -5.12 11.69
C TYR A 181 3.32 -6.19 10.61
N TYR A 182 2.36 -7.11 10.52
CA TYR A 182 2.39 -8.18 9.52
C TYR A 182 2.47 -7.65 8.09
N LEU A 183 1.71 -6.59 7.77
CA LEU A 183 1.80 -5.97 6.45
C LEU A 183 3.16 -5.32 6.20
N GLY A 184 3.72 -4.65 7.21
CA GLY A 184 5.08 -4.08 7.15
C GLY A 184 6.13 -5.16 6.92
N SER A 185 6.05 -6.26 7.67
CA SER A 185 6.93 -7.42 7.57
C SER A 185 6.85 -8.07 6.18
N PHE A 186 5.63 -8.27 5.65
CA PHE A 186 5.39 -8.72 4.28
C PHE A 186 6.07 -7.81 3.24
N ILE A 187 5.97 -6.48 3.38
CA ILE A 187 6.62 -5.54 2.45
C ILE A 187 8.14 -5.60 2.60
N ARG A 188 8.66 -5.70 3.83
CA ARG A 188 10.09 -5.79 4.14
C ARG A 188 10.72 -7.01 3.48
N GLU A 189 10.23 -8.20 3.78
CA GLU A 189 10.79 -9.48 3.31
C GLU A 189 10.45 -9.75 1.84
N GLY A 190 9.23 -9.39 1.44
CA GLY A 190 8.72 -9.60 0.09
C GLY A 190 9.38 -8.68 -0.94
N PHE A 191 9.74 -7.46 -0.55
CA PHE A 191 10.21 -6.43 -1.48
C PHE A 191 11.53 -5.76 -1.08
N LEU A 192 11.64 -5.16 0.11
CA LEU A 192 12.83 -4.37 0.47
C LEU A 192 14.12 -5.19 0.52
N GLU A 193 14.05 -6.42 1.00
CA GLU A 193 15.22 -7.31 1.09
C GLU A 193 15.60 -7.92 -0.26
N LYS A 194 14.63 -8.05 -1.18
CA LYS A 194 14.82 -8.65 -2.51
C LYS A 194 15.22 -7.63 -3.58
N TYR A 195 14.78 -6.38 -3.45
CA TYR A 195 14.92 -5.35 -4.47
C TYR A 195 15.59 -4.08 -3.90
N ARG A 196 16.70 -3.67 -4.50
CA ARG A 196 17.48 -2.50 -4.06
C ARG A 196 16.88 -1.15 -4.44
N ASN A 197 15.91 -1.13 -5.35
CA ASN A 197 15.29 0.09 -5.87
C ASN A 197 14.01 0.52 -5.11
N MET A 198 13.75 -0.09 -3.95
CA MET A 198 12.55 0.16 -3.14
C MET A 198 12.85 1.00 -1.89
N GLU A 199 14.03 1.62 -1.78
CA GLU A 199 14.45 2.39 -0.59
C GLU A 199 13.47 3.49 -0.17
N PHE A 200 12.69 4.04 -1.10
CA PHE A 200 11.71 5.10 -0.82
C PHE A 200 10.59 4.66 0.13
N ILE A 201 10.23 3.37 0.17
CA ILE A 201 9.16 2.85 1.07
C ILE A 201 9.70 2.43 2.44
N ARG A 202 11.03 2.32 2.59
CA ARG A 202 11.69 1.89 3.84
C ARG A 202 11.26 2.70 5.07
N PRO A 203 11.14 4.05 5.03
CA PRO A 203 10.71 4.80 6.21
C PRO A 203 9.30 4.41 6.68
N LEU A 204 8.37 4.17 5.76
CA LEU A 204 7.02 3.70 6.09
C LEU A 204 7.07 2.30 6.70
N VAL A 205 7.79 1.39 6.06
CA VAL A 205 7.90 0.00 6.55
C VAL A 205 8.53 -0.06 7.93
N ASN A 206 9.58 0.72 8.19
CA ASN A 206 10.22 0.81 9.50
C ASN A 206 9.24 1.26 10.59
N ASP A 207 8.34 2.20 10.28
CA ASP A 207 7.31 2.63 11.23
C ASP A 207 6.24 1.57 11.44
N MET A 208 5.87 0.81 10.40
CA MET A 208 4.90 -0.28 10.49
C MET A 208 5.40 -1.47 11.34
N VAL A 209 6.72 -1.75 11.31
CA VAL A 209 7.35 -2.87 12.02
C VAL A 209 7.99 -2.47 13.35
N GLN A 210 7.56 -1.37 13.96
CA GLN A 210 8.03 -0.94 15.29
C GLN A 210 7.75 -2.01 16.35
N GLU A 211 8.69 -2.16 17.28
CA GLU A 211 8.57 -3.09 18.41
C GLU A 211 7.36 -2.74 19.29
N ASP A 212 7.23 -1.46 19.61
CA ASP A 212 6.12 -0.90 20.38
C ASP A 212 4.87 -0.77 19.48
N PRO A 213 3.79 -1.55 19.73
CA PRO A 213 2.60 -1.53 18.89
C PRO A 213 1.93 -0.15 18.80
N GLU A 214 2.01 0.64 19.86
CA GLU A 214 1.38 1.97 19.94
C GLU A 214 2.17 3.04 19.14
N LYS A 215 3.41 2.74 18.73
CA LYS A 215 4.21 3.61 17.85
C LYS A 215 4.01 3.31 16.37
N ARG A 216 3.29 2.24 16.03
CA ARG A 216 2.98 1.90 14.64
C ARG A 216 1.99 2.93 14.08
N PRO A 217 2.10 3.30 12.79
CA PRO A 217 1.16 4.22 12.17
C PRO A 217 -0.21 3.56 12.09
N THR A 218 -1.27 4.36 12.17
CA THR A 218 -2.61 3.91 11.81
C THR A 218 -2.66 3.47 10.33
N ILE A 219 -3.65 2.67 9.97
CA ILE A 219 -3.77 2.22 8.58
C ILE A 219 -4.09 3.38 7.63
N GLU A 220 -4.77 4.42 8.11
CA GLU A 220 -5.01 5.66 7.37
C GLU A 220 -3.71 6.45 7.12
N GLU A 221 -2.84 6.53 8.12
CA GLU A 221 -1.52 7.16 7.98
C GLU A 221 -0.64 6.36 7.02
N ALA A 222 -0.62 5.03 7.15
CA ALA A 222 0.11 4.15 6.24
C ALA A 222 -0.38 4.31 4.79
N ALA A 223 -1.70 4.31 4.57
CA ALA A 223 -2.32 4.53 3.25
C ALA A 223 -2.08 5.95 2.69
N SER A 224 -1.77 6.93 3.54
CA SER A 224 -1.44 8.29 3.08
C SER A 224 0.02 8.46 2.64
N ARG A 225 0.88 7.52 3.05
CA ARG A 225 2.34 7.52 2.83
C ARG A 225 2.80 6.54 1.75
N SER A 226 1.92 5.64 1.32
CA SER A 226 2.07 4.73 0.17
C SER A 226 1.75 5.43 -1.16
#